data_AF-A0A919TUQ1-F1
#
_entry.id   AF-A0A919TUQ1-F1
#
_cell.length_a   1.000
_cell.length_b   1.000
_cell.length_c   1.000
_cell.angle_alpha   90.00
_cell.angle_beta   90.00
_cell.angle_gamma   90.00
#
_symmetry.space_group_name_H-M   'P 1'
#
loop_
_entity.id
_entity.type
_entity.pdbx_description
1 polymer ?
#
loop_
_entity_poly.entity_id
_entity_poly.type
_entity_poly.pdbx_seq_one_letter_code
_entity_poly.pdbx_strand_id
1 'polypeptide(L)'
;MILRLVIADGSQSPAVAESVEVAADGALTGWRSVSDGGAGWFDGRLPPAELAEIQALIEAVGATPPKAAARPDSAEEVLELDATGPVSIAGLTAGPGDWSKLAAAARGLLDRLTDFPRAVVGVRYAPGVARLVHRGADPVRVDVGTVTVGATAWRGYYEPAGDWAGAVAGPGEIEAGPEWTYDLPLGLSFDSDTVVHLTADFTILNGPTRIPVRAKFTPDAPS
;
A
#
# COMPACT_ATOMS: atom_id res chain seq x y z
N MET A 1 -10.50 18.12 8.17
CA MET A 1 -10.00 17.30 7.05
C MET A 1 -10.25 18.13 5.79
N ILE A 2 -9.72 17.78 4.62
CA ILE A 2 -10.16 18.38 3.35
C ILE A 2 -10.53 17.30 2.33
N LEU A 3 -9.89 16.14 2.46
CA LEU A 3 -10.10 14.98 1.61
C LEU A 3 -9.73 13.72 2.39
N ARG A 4 -10.56 12.69 2.25
CA ARG A 4 -10.22 11.33 2.65
C ARG A 4 -10.62 10.34 1.57
N LEU A 5 -9.70 9.48 1.16
CA LEU A 5 -9.97 8.36 0.27
C LEU A 5 -9.97 7.07 1.08
N VAL A 6 -10.96 6.22 0.84
CA VAL A 6 -11.04 4.85 1.35
C VAL A 6 -11.18 3.90 0.18
N ILE A 7 -10.33 2.87 0.14
CA ILE A 7 -10.38 1.79 -0.84
C ILE A 7 -10.60 0.46 -0.11
N ALA A 8 -11.62 -0.28 -0.52
CA ALA A 8 -11.92 -1.61 0.01
C ALA A 8 -12.15 -2.61 -1.12
N ASP A 9 -11.43 -3.73 -1.11
CA ASP A 9 -11.61 -4.82 -2.06
C ASP A 9 -11.56 -6.17 -1.34
N GLY A 10 -12.72 -6.79 -1.17
CA GLY A 10 -12.85 -8.12 -0.58
C GLY A 10 -12.63 -9.27 -1.55
N SER A 11 -12.43 -9.01 -2.84
CA SER A 11 -12.21 -10.05 -3.85
C SER A 11 -10.79 -10.63 -3.81
N GLN A 12 -9.85 -9.88 -3.22
CA GLN A 12 -8.45 -10.27 -3.10
C GLN A 12 -8.16 -10.92 -1.74
N SER A 13 -7.11 -11.75 -1.71
CA SER A 13 -6.57 -12.30 -0.47
C SER A 13 -5.10 -11.88 -0.33
N PRO A 14 -4.71 -11.13 0.73
CA PRO A 14 -5.61 -10.51 1.71
C PRO A 14 -6.47 -9.41 1.08
N ALA A 15 -7.59 -9.08 1.72
CA ALA A 15 -8.47 -8.01 1.26
C ALA A 15 -7.74 -6.67 1.27
N VAL A 16 -7.98 -5.85 0.24
CA VAL A 16 -7.52 -4.48 0.22
C VAL A 16 -8.40 -3.68 1.18
N ALA A 17 -7.75 -2.97 2.09
CA ALA A 17 -8.35 -2.04 3.02
C ALA A 17 -7.33 -0.92 3.20
N GLU A 18 -7.48 0.16 2.44
CA GLU A 18 -6.57 1.29 2.42
C GLU A 18 -7.33 2.57 2.68
N SER A 19 -6.65 3.53 3.31
CA SER A 19 -7.20 4.87 3.46
C SER A 19 -6.10 5.90 3.53
N VAL A 20 -6.39 7.09 3.00
CA VAL A 20 -5.55 8.27 3.14
C VAL A 20 -6.41 9.47 3.48
N GLU A 21 -5.97 10.28 4.42
CA GLU A 21 -6.62 11.51 4.85
C GLU A 21 -5.64 12.67 4.75
N VAL A 22 -6.13 13.79 4.23
CA VAL A 22 -5.41 15.08 4.17
C VAL A 22 -6.16 16.09 5.03
N ALA A 23 -5.45 16.71 5.96
CA ALA A 23 -5.94 17.85 6.74
C ALA A 23 -5.71 19.19 6.00
N ALA A 24 -6.41 20.24 6.43
CA ALA A 24 -6.32 21.56 5.81
C ALA A 24 -4.93 22.21 5.90
N ASP A 25 -4.12 21.79 6.88
CA ASP A 25 -2.73 22.24 7.04
C ASP A 25 -1.72 21.36 6.27
N GLY A 26 -2.20 20.36 5.52
CA GLY A 26 -1.40 19.43 4.76
C GLY A 26 -0.90 18.22 5.54
N ALA A 27 -1.30 18.03 6.81
CA ALA A 27 -1.02 16.76 7.49
C ALA A 27 -1.66 15.60 6.71
N LEU A 28 -0.89 14.53 6.53
CA LEU A 28 -1.23 13.39 5.69
C LEU A 28 -1.12 12.13 6.54
N THR A 29 -2.21 11.40 6.74
CA THR A 29 -2.21 10.16 7.52
C THR A 29 -2.93 9.06 6.76
N GLY A 30 -2.56 7.81 6.99
CA GLY A 30 -3.27 6.71 6.37
C GLY A 30 -2.80 5.32 6.72
N TRP A 31 -3.51 4.37 6.15
CA TRP A 31 -3.33 2.95 6.35
C TRP A 31 -3.24 2.27 4.98
N ARG A 32 -2.29 1.34 4.84
CA ARG A 32 -2.21 0.46 3.66
C ARG A 32 -2.15 -1.01 4.09
N SER A 33 -3.04 -1.83 3.54
CA SER A 33 -2.99 -3.29 3.74
C SER A 33 -2.20 -4.03 2.65
N VAL A 34 -2.07 -3.45 1.45
CA VAL A 34 -1.38 -4.07 0.30
C VAL A 34 -0.54 -3.03 -0.44
N SER A 35 0.78 -3.06 -0.30
CA SER A 35 1.64 -1.98 -0.84
C SER A 35 3.05 -2.44 -1.22
N ASP A 36 3.53 -1.90 -2.33
CA ASP A 36 4.95 -1.77 -2.65
C ASP A 36 5.51 -0.68 -1.70
N GLY A 37 6.33 -1.07 -0.73
CA GLY A 37 6.82 -0.17 0.34
C GLY A 37 6.42 -0.60 1.76
N GLY A 38 5.42 -1.48 1.89
CA GLY A 38 5.05 -2.13 3.13
C GLY A 38 3.63 -1.82 3.59
N ALA A 39 3.12 -2.64 4.51
CA ALA A 39 1.79 -2.51 5.06
C ALA A 39 1.84 -1.94 6.48
N GLY A 40 0.88 -1.09 6.83
CA GLY A 40 0.82 -0.46 8.15
C GLY A 40 0.30 0.97 8.13
N TRP A 41 0.68 1.72 9.17
CA TRP A 41 0.27 3.11 9.37
C TRP A 41 1.34 4.10 8.91
N PHE A 42 0.88 5.17 8.26
CA PHE A 42 1.71 6.21 7.67
C PHE A 42 1.26 7.58 8.18
N ASP A 43 2.21 8.47 8.40
CA ASP A 43 1.97 9.81 8.95
C ASP A 43 3.06 10.77 8.48
N GLY A 44 2.66 11.82 7.77
CA GLY A 44 3.53 12.79 7.13
C GLY A 44 2.85 14.12 6.84
N ARG A 45 3.44 14.89 5.92
CA ARG A 45 2.92 16.20 5.52
C ARG A 45 3.16 16.43 4.04
N LEU A 46 2.13 16.92 3.36
CA LEU A 46 2.23 17.36 1.98
C LEU A 46 3.03 18.66 1.87
N PRO A 47 3.91 18.79 0.87
CA PRO A 47 4.48 20.08 0.50
C PRO A 47 3.39 21.11 0.17
N PRO A 48 3.61 22.41 0.46
CA PRO A 48 2.60 23.44 0.23
C PRO A 48 2.08 23.51 -1.21
N ALA A 49 2.93 23.22 -2.20
CA ALA A 49 2.52 23.21 -3.61
C ALA A 49 1.56 22.05 -3.93
N GLU A 50 1.84 20.84 -3.43
CA GLU A 50 0.96 19.67 -3.59
C GLU A 50 -0.38 19.89 -2.87
N LEU A 51 -0.34 20.47 -1.66
CA LEU A 51 -1.55 20.83 -0.92
C LEU A 51 -2.42 21.84 -1.69
N ALA A 52 -1.80 22.89 -2.24
CA ALA A 52 -2.51 23.89 -3.02
C ALA A 52 -3.11 23.30 -4.31
N GLU A 53 -2.42 22.35 -4.95
CA GLU A 53 -2.95 21.63 -6.11
C GLU A 53 -4.19 20.81 -5.77
N ILE A 54 -4.16 20.07 -4.65
CA ILE A 54 -5.32 19.29 -4.17
C ILE A 54 -6.49 20.22 -3.83
N GLN A 55 -6.24 21.32 -3.13
CA GLN A 55 -7.28 22.31 -2.81
C GLN A 55 -7.91 22.88 -4.09
N ALA A 56 -7.11 23.23 -5.09
CA ALA A 56 -7.61 23.71 -6.38
C ALA A 56 -8.45 22.65 -7.11
N LEU A 57 -8.06 21.37 -7.06
CA LEU A 57 -8.86 20.28 -7.63
C LEU A 57 -10.20 20.10 -6.90
N ILE A 58 -10.22 20.21 -5.58
CA ILE A 58 -11.45 20.16 -4.76
C ILE A 58 -12.38 21.33 -5.09
N GLU A 59 -11.84 22.54 -5.24
CA GLU A 59 -12.62 23.72 -5.63
C GLU A 59 -13.18 23.58 -7.06
N ALA A 60 -12.39 23.00 -7.98
CA ALA A 60 -12.78 22.83 -9.38
C ALA A 60 -13.92 21.82 -9.58
N VAL A 61 -14.01 20.76 -8.76
CA VAL A 61 -15.06 19.74 -8.96
C VAL A 61 -16.47 20.27 -8.64
N GLY A 62 -16.61 21.23 -7.72
CA GLY A 62 -17.74 22.16 -7.50
C GLY A 62 -19.18 21.62 -7.41
N ALA A 63 -19.43 20.36 -7.75
CA ALA A 63 -20.71 19.73 -7.99
C ALA A 63 -20.60 18.20 -7.82
N THR A 64 -21.73 17.51 -7.76
CA THR A 64 -21.83 16.05 -7.72
C THR A 64 -21.01 15.39 -8.84
N PRO A 65 -20.28 14.29 -8.56
CA PRO A 65 -19.54 13.58 -9.61
C PRO A 65 -20.43 13.12 -10.77
N PRO A 66 -19.86 12.96 -11.97
CA PRO A 66 -20.55 12.23 -13.02
C PRO A 66 -20.79 10.79 -12.55
N LYS A 67 -21.99 10.26 -12.84
CA LYS A 67 -22.29 8.86 -12.59
C LYS A 67 -21.41 7.98 -13.48
N ALA A 68 -20.42 7.34 -12.89
CA ALA A 68 -19.57 6.38 -13.57
C ALA A 68 -19.88 4.97 -13.04
N ALA A 69 -20.09 4.02 -13.95
CA ALA A 69 -20.26 2.63 -13.56
C ALA A 69 -18.90 2.08 -13.14
N ALA A 70 -18.83 1.53 -11.93
CA ALA A 70 -17.71 0.70 -11.52
C ALA A 70 -17.63 -0.54 -12.42
N ARG A 71 -16.43 -1.04 -12.68
CA ARG A 71 -16.27 -2.31 -13.39
C ARG A 71 -16.71 -3.45 -12.47
N PRO A 72 -17.20 -4.58 -13.02
CA PRO A 72 -17.32 -5.80 -12.23
C PRO A 72 -15.98 -6.08 -11.53
N ASP A 73 -16.05 -6.46 -10.26
CA ASP A 73 -14.90 -6.84 -9.42
C ASP A 73 -13.87 -5.72 -9.16
N SER A 74 -14.19 -4.44 -9.44
CA SER A 74 -13.33 -3.33 -8.99
C SER A 74 -13.50 -3.09 -7.50
N ALA A 75 -12.41 -2.67 -6.84
CA ALA A 75 -12.45 -2.16 -5.49
C ALA A 75 -13.54 -1.08 -5.31
N GLU A 76 -14.18 -1.08 -4.14
CA GLU A 76 -14.98 0.05 -3.70
C GLU A 76 -14.04 1.21 -3.38
N GLU A 77 -14.28 2.36 -3.99
CA GLU A 77 -13.52 3.58 -3.74
C GLU A 77 -14.48 4.71 -3.35
N VAL A 78 -14.28 5.25 -2.16
CA VAL A 78 -15.07 6.35 -1.60
C VAL A 78 -14.14 7.51 -1.30
N LEU A 79 -14.43 8.65 -1.93
CA LEU A 79 -13.80 9.94 -1.66
C LEU A 79 -14.73 10.78 -0.79
N GLU A 80 -14.31 11.08 0.44
CA GLU A 80 -14.96 11.99 1.35
C GLU A 80 -14.34 13.38 1.20
N LEU A 81 -15.14 14.38 0.86
CA LEU A 81 -14.73 15.78 0.84
C LEU A 81 -15.56 16.54 1.87
N ASP A 82 -14.95 17.51 2.56
CA ASP A 82 -15.65 18.34 3.56
C ASP A 82 -16.88 19.06 2.97
N ALA A 83 -16.82 19.47 1.71
CA ALA A 83 -17.88 20.24 1.05
C ALA A 83 -19.03 19.39 0.51
N THR A 84 -18.77 18.17 0.03
CA THR A 84 -19.75 17.33 -0.68
C THR A 84 -20.15 16.08 0.08
N GLY A 85 -19.42 15.72 1.15
CA GLY A 85 -19.55 14.44 1.82
C GLY A 85 -18.97 13.27 1.02
N PRO A 86 -19.32 12.02 1.39
CA PRO A 86 -18.80 10.81 0.76
C PRO A 86 -19.34 10.62 -0.66
N VAL A 87 -18.45 10.28 -1.58
CA VAL A 87 -18.73 10.11 -2.99
C VAL A 87 -18.02 8.87 -3.53
N SER A 88 -18.72 8.02 -4.28
CA SER A 88 -18.09 6.88 -4.95
C SER A 88 -17.33 7.32 -6.20
N ILE A 89 -16.07 6.88 -6.34
CA ILE A 89 -15.19 7.24 -7.46
C ILE A 89 -14.62 6.02 -8.24
N ALA A 90 -15.00 4.80 -7.89
CA ALA A 90 -14.45 3.56 -8.47
C ALA A 90 -14.58 3.47 -10.01
N GLY A 91 -15.60 4.10 -10.59
CA GLY A 91 -15.80 4.17 -12.05
C GLY A 91 -15.02 5.28 -12.76
N LEU A 92 -14.38 6.19 -12.03
CA LEU A 92 -13.67 7.33 -12.60
C LEU A 92 -12.26 6.93 -13.00
N THR A 93 -12.03 6.72 -14.29
CA THR A 93 -10.69 6.47 -14.84
C THR A 93 -9.97 7.77 -15.19
N ALA A 94 -8.64 7.70 -15.36
CA ALA A 94 -7.87 8.81 -15.92
C ALA A 94 -8.46 9.25 -17.26
N GLY A 95 -8.68 10.55 -17.40
CA GLY A 95 -9.39 11.12 -18.55
C GLY A 95 -9.64 12.62 -18.38
N PRO A 96 -10.25 13.26 -19.39
CA PRO A 96 -10.62 14.67 -19.31
C PRO A 96 -11.71 14.88 -18.25
N GLY A 97 -11.57 15.94 -17.44
CA GLY A 97 -12.54 16.34 -16.44
C GLY A 97 -11.96 16.42 -15.03
N ASP A 98 -12.46 17.35 -14.24
CA ASP A 98 -11.85 17.68 -12.94
C ASP A 98 -12.06 16.57 -11.90
N TRP A 99 -13.17 15.83 -11.97
CA TRP A 99 -13.40 14.64 -11.14
C TRP A 99 -12.41 13.51 -11.42
N SER A 100 -12.06 13.26 -12.68
CA SER A 100 -11.02 12.27 -13.04
C SER A 100 -9.64 12.69 -12.55
N LYS A 101 -9.31 13.98 -12.61
CA LYS A 101 -8.06 14.53 -12.06
C LYS A 101 -8.01 14.42 -10.54
N LEU A 102 -9.10 14.78 -9.85
CA LEU A 102 -9.19 14.67 -8.39
C LEU A 102 -9.11 13.20 -7.94
N ALA A 103 -9.80 12.29 -8.61
CA ALA A 103 -9.72 10.85 -8.32
C ALA A 103 -8.29 10.32 -8.54
N ALA A 104 -7.61 10.73 -9.61
CA ALA A 104 -6.23 10.36 -9.86
C ALA A 104 -5.28 10.92 -8.79
N ALA A 105 -5.43 12.19 -8.41
CA ALA A 105 -4.65 12.81 -7.34
C ALA A 105 -4.88 12.11 -5.99
N ALA A 106 -6.14 11.82 -5.64
CA ALA A 106 -6.49 11.11 -4.41
C ALA A 106 -5.88 9.71 -4.35
N ARG A 107 -5.87 8.96 -5.46
CA ARG A 107 -5.19 7.66 -5.54
C ARG A 107 -3.67 7.81 -5.41
N GLY A 108 -3.09 8.83 -6.05
CA GLY A 108 -1.65 9.12 -5.94
C GLY A 108 -1.20 9.45 -4.51
N LEU A 109 -2.10 9.94 -3.65
CA LEU A 109 -1.81 10.13 -2.23
C LEU A 109 -1.50 8.83 -1.49
N LEU A 110 -2.09 7.69 -1.89
CA LEU A 110 -1.76 6.38 -1.30
C LEU A 110 -0.32 5.97 -1.62
N ASP A 111 0.16 6.29 -2.81
CA ASP A 111 1.55 6.06 -3.18
C ASP A 111 2.47 7.02 -2.42
N ARG A 112 2.09 8.29 -2.34
CA ARG A 112 2.80 9.32 -1.56
C ARG A 112 2.92 8.97 -0.08
N LEU A 113 1.92 8.32 0.52
CA LEU A 113 1.99 7.86 1.92
C LEU A 113 3.22 6.98 2.18
N THR A 114 3.66 6.19 1.20
CA THR A 114 4.76 5.23 1.37
C THR A 114 6.12 5.88 1.68
N ASP A 115 6.24 7.19 1.43
CA ASP A 115 7.39 8.02 1.81
C ASP A 115 7.44 8.34 3.31
N PHE A 116 6.33 8.17 4.03
CA PHE A 116 6.15 8.58 5.42
C PHE A 116 5.77 7.42 6.35
N PRO A 117 6.59 6.34 6.43
CA PRO A 117 6.27 5.21 7.27
C PRO A 117 6.30 5.61 8.75
N ARG A 118 5.21 5.32 9.48
CA ARG A 118 5.14 5.56 10.92
C ARG A 118 5.26 4.26 11.72
N ALA A 119 4.43 3.28 11.38
CA ALA A 119 4.40 1.95 11.97
C ALA A 119 4.09 0.92 10.87
N VAL A 120 5.10 0.60 10.05
CA VAL A 120 4.97 -0.15 8.80
C VAL A 120 5.87 -1.37 8.82
N VAL A 121 5.42 -2.47 8.23
CA VAL A 121 6.26 -3.64 7.92
C VAL A 121 6.34 -3.81 6.42
N GLY A 122 7.56 -3.67 5.90
CA GLY A 122 7.89 -3.93 4.50
C GLY A 122 8.53 -5.30 4.32
N VAL A 123 8.69 -5.69 3.06
CA VAL A 123 9.55 -6.81 2.66
C VAL A 123 10.75 -6.26 1.90
N ARG A 124 11.93 -6.80 2.19
CA ARG A 124 13.18 -6.46 1.51
C ARG A 124 13.84 -7.73 1.00
N TYR A 125 14.44 -7.63 -0.18
CA TYR A 125 15.30 -8.66 -0.73
C TYR A 125 16.73 -8.15 -0.85
N ALA A 126 17.68 -9.00 -0.47
CA ALA A 126 19.06 -8.96 -0.90
C ALA A 126 19.39 -10.33 -1.52
N PRO A 127 20.44 -10.47 -2.34
CA PRO A 127 20.76 -11.76 -2.96
C PRO A 127 20.75 -12.93 -1.96
N GLY A 128 19.79 -13.85 -2.11
CA GLY A 128 19.62 -15.02 -1.26
C GLY A 128 18.94 -14.79 0.09
N VAL A 129 18.53 -13.57 0.43
CA VAL A 129 17.95 -13.22 1.74
C VAL A 129 16.72 -12.33 1.58
N ALA A 130 15.54 -12.88 1.85
CA ALA A 130 14.31 -12.12 2.02
C ALA A 130 14.07 -11.84 3.50
N ARG A 131 13.56 -10.65 3.82
CA ARG A 131 13.29 -10.22 5.20
C ARG A 131 12.00 -9.42 5.29
N LEU A 132 11.23 -9.63 6.35
CA LEU A 132 10.34 -8.59 6.86
C LEU A 132 11.19 -7.55 7.58
N VAL A 133 10.87 -6.27 7.40
CA VAL A 133 11.59 -5.16 7.99
C VAL A 133 10.61 -4.15 8.55
N HIS A 134 10.85 -3.69 9.78
CA HIS A 134 10.14 -2.55 10.33
C HIS A 134 10.57 -1.27 9.60
N ARG A 135 9.60 -0.39 9.33
CA ARG A 135 9.80 0.95 8.80
C ARG A 135 9.00 1.94 9.63
N GLY A 136 9.68 3.01 10.07
CA GLY A 136 9.06 4.13 10.79
C GLY A 136 9.63 4.30 12.20
N ALA A 137 8.97 5.13 12.99
CA ALA A 137 9.41 5.49 14.33
C ALA A 137 8.63 4.75 15.44
N ASP A 138 7.40 4.32 15.15
CA ASP A 138 6.51 3.71 16.14
C ASP A 138 6.50 2.19 16.00
N PRO A 139 6.42 1.45 17.11
CA PRO A 139 6.29 0.00 17.07
C PRO A 139 4.95 -0.42 16.47
N VAL A 140 4.94 -1.60 15.85
CA VAL A 140 3.75 -2.26 15.31
C VAL A 140 3.70 -3.69 15.82
N ARG A 141 2.55 -4.10 16.35
CA ARG A 141 2.33 -5.49 16.73
C ARG A 141 2.02 -6.31 15.48
N VAL A 142 2.73 -7.40 15.30
CA VAL A 142 2.56 -8.30 14.15
C VAL A 142 2.49 -9.74 14.62
N ASP A 143 1.69 -10.54 13.94
CA ASP A 143 1.73 -11.99 14.07
C ASP A 143 2.47 -12.58 12.87
N VAL A 144 3.64 -13.15 13.17
CA VAL A 144 4.52 -13.84 12.22
C VAL A 144 4.57 -15.34 12.52
N GLY A 145 3.60 -15.90 13.24
CA GLY A 145 3.48 -17.33 13.49
C GLY A 145 3.44 -18.14 12.20
N THR A 146 2.79 -17.59 11.17
CA THR A 146 2.84 -18.07 9.79
C THR A 146 2.90 -16.87 8.85
N VAL A 147 3.96 -16.79 8.05
CA VAL A 147 4.10 -15.82 6.96
C VAL A 147 4.04 -16.56 5.62
N THR A 148 3.08 -16.25 4.77
CA THR A 148 3.02 -16.81 3.40
C THR A 148 3.85 -15.92 2.49
N VAL A 149 4.80 -16.50 1.78
CA VAL A 149 5.73 -15.75 0.93
C VAL A 149 5.65 -16.29 -0.49
N GLY A 150 5.55 -15.38 -1.45
CA GLY A 150 5.66 -15.66 -2.87
C GLY A 150 6.83 -14.91 -3.48
N ALA A 151 7.62 -15.58 -4.31
CA ALA A 151 8.75 -15.02 -5.03
C ALA A 151 8.62 -15.34 -6.53
N THR A 152 8.88 -14.36 -7.37
CA THR A 152 8.96 -14.54 -8.82
C THR A 152 10.21 -13.85 -9.32
N ALA A 153 11.09 -14.60 -9.96
CA ALA A 153 12.34 -14.11 -10.52
C ALA A 153 12.22 -13.96 -12.04
N TRP A 154 12.77 -12.87 -12.54
CA TRP A 154 12.79 -12.50 -13.96
C TRP A 154 14.23 -12.25 -14.41
N ARG A 155 14.55 -12.60 -15.65
CA ARG A 155 15.81 -12.29 -16.34
C ARG A 155 15.53 -11.37 -17.53
N GLY A 156 16.38 -10.35 -17.73
CA GLY A 156 16.24 -9.40 -18.85
C GLY A 156 14.86 -8.71 -18.91
N TYR A 157 14.31 -8.55 -20.13
CA TYR A 157 12.98 -7.98 -20.40
C TYR A 157 11.84 -8.99 -20.08
N TYR A 158 11.78 -9.47 -18.83
CA TYR A 158 10.74 -10.36 -18.30
C TYR A 158 10.77 -11.81 -18.81
N GLU A 159 11.95 -12.39 -19.05
CA GLU A 159 12.05 -13.85 -19.17
C GLU A 159 11.86 -14.50 -17.78
N PRO A 160 10.89 -15.41 -17.57
CA PRO A 160 10.73 -16.08 -16.29
C PRO A 160 11.99 -16.87 -15.92
N ALA A 161 12.58 -16.57 -14.76
CA ALA A 161 13.78 -17.24 -14.26
C ALA A 161 13.49 -18.22 -13.10
N GLY A 162 12.30 -18.10 -12.49
CA GLY A 162 11.83 -19.05 -11.50
C GLY A 162 10.70 -18.48 -10.64
N ASP A 163 9.99 -19.37 -9.97
CA ASP A 163 8.91 -19.05 -9.05
C ASP A 163 9.03 -19.90 -7.79
N TRP A 164 8.58 -19.34 -6.68
CA TRP A 164 8.51 -20.03 -5.40
C TRP A 164 7.37 -19.49 -4.56
N ALA A 165 6.68 -20.39 -3.85
CA ALA A 165 5.70 -20.02 -2.86
C ALA A 165 5.79 -20.99 -1.68
N GLY A 166 5.68 -20.45 -0.46
CA GLY A 166 5.75 -21.26 0.75
C GLY A 166 5.30 -20.50 1.98
N ALA A 167 5.13 -21.26 3.07
CA ALA A 167 4.86 -20.70 4.39
C ALA A 167 6.12 -20.79 5.26
N VAL A 168 6.43 -19.70 5.95
CA VAL A 168 7.51 -19.61 6.94
C VAL A 168 6.87 -19.57 8.32
N ALA A 169 7.23 -20.54 9.16
CA ALA A 169 6.79 -20.57 10.55
C ALA A 169 7.68 -19.65 11.42
N GLY A 170 7.05 -18.85 12.27
CA GLY A 170 7.74 -17.92 13.16
C GLY A 170 7.28 -17.99 14.61
N PRO A 171 7.75 -17.06 15.46
CA PRO A 171 7.51 -17.09 16.89
C PRO A 171 6.06 -16.76 17.32
N GLY A 172 5.18 -16.39 16.39
CA GLY A 172 3.83 -15.92 16.69
C GLY A 172 3.76 -14.40 16.79
N GLU A 173 3.01 -13.90 17.78
CA GLU A 173 2.85 -12.46 18.00
C GLU A 173 4.10 -11.82 18.60
N ILE A 174 4.51 -10.70 18.03
CA ILE A 174 5.65 -9.90 18.47
C ILE A 174 5.33 -8.41 18.34
N GLU A 175 6.14 -7.59 18.99
CA GLU A 175 6.17 -6.15 18.77
C GLU A 175 7.40 -5.81 17.92
N ALA A 176 7.17 -5.36 16.68
CA ALA A 176 8.21 -4.94 15.76
C ALA A 176 8.46 -3.43 15.94
N GLY A 177 9.60 -3.08 16.55
CA GLY A 177 10.06 -1.70 16.69
C GLY A 177 11.11 -1.31 15.64
N PRO A 178 11.64 -0.07 15.71
CA PRO A 178 12.77 0.36 14.89
C PRO A 178 13.92 -0.66 14.89
N GLU A 179 14.53 -0.87 13.73
CA GLU A 179 15.60 -1.87 13.47
C GLU A 179 15.16 -3.34 13.51
N TRP A 180 13.91 -3.64 13.85
CA TRP A 180 13.41 -5.02 13.81
C TRP A 180 13.44 -5.58 12.39
N THR A 181 13.89 -6.83 12.28
CA THR A 181 13.86 -7.63 11.05
C THR A 181 13.50 -9.07 11.37
N TYR A 182 12.95 -9.78 10.38
CA TYR A 182 12.69 -11.21 10.47
C TYR A 182 13.02 -11.89 9.14
N ASP A 183 13.93 -12.86 9.20
CA ASP A 183 14.41 -13.59 8.04
C ASP A 183 13.33 -14.53 7.49
N LEU A 184 13.15 -14.49 6.17
CA LEU A 184 12.24 -15.35 5.41
C LEU A 184 13.10 -16.32 4.59
N PRO A 185 13.37 -17.54 5.09
CA PRO A 185 14.19 -18.51 4.38
C PRO A 185 13.41 -19.08 3.18
N LEU A 186 13.66 -18.53 1.98
CA LEU A 186 13.00 -18.96 0.73
C LEU A 186 13.42 -20.36 0.26
N GLY A 187 14.47 -20.95 0.85
CA GLY A 187 14.96 -22.29 0.46
C GLY A 187 15.50 -22.38 -0.98
N LEU A 188 15.73 -21.24 -1.64
CA LEU A 188 16.22 -21.14 -3.01
C LEU A 188 17.24 -20.02 -3.14
N SER A 189 18.16 -20.18 -4.08
CA SER A 189 19.08 -19.14 -4.55
C SER A 189 18.68 -18.74 -5.97
N PHE A 190 18.45 -17.45 -6.18
CA PHE A 190 18.27 -16.90 -7.52
C PHE A 190 19.62 -16.44 -8.09
N ASP A 191 19.79 -16.56 -9.40
CA ASP A 191 21.02 -16.13 -10.07
C ASP A 191 21.20 -14.61 -9.92
N SER A 192 22.45 -14.14 -9.90
CA SER A 192 22.78 -12.72 -9.67
C SER A 192 22.29 -11.78 -10.78
N ASP A 193 21.92 -12.31 -11.94
CA ASP A 193 21.38 -11.57 -13.09
C ASP A 193 19.85 -11.49 -13.10
N THR A 194 19.19 -11.96 -12.02
CA THR A 194 17.73 -11.97 -11.91
C THR A 194 17.21 -10.83 -11.04
N VAL A 195 16.03 -10.34 -11.39
CA VAL A 195 15.23 -9.45 -10.56
C VAL A 195 14.13 -10.24 -9.89
N VAL A 196 14.07 -10.14 -8.56
CA VAL A 196 13.13 -10.92 -7.73
C VAL A 196 12.04 -9.99 -7.22
N HIS A 197 10.80 -10.33 -7.57
CA HIS A 197 9.60 -9.75 -6.98
C HIS A 197 9.18 -10.63 -5.80
N LEU A 198 8.93 -10.00 -4.65
CA LEU A 198 8.47 -10.70 -3.44
C LEU A 198 7.11 -10.19 -3.00
N THR A 199 6.33 -11.11 -2.45
CA THR A 199 5.12 -10.83 -1.68
C THR A 199 5.23 -11.56 -0.35
N ALA A 200 4.80 -10.93 0.74
CA ALA A 200 4.74 -11.54 2.05
C ALA A 200 3.40 -11.18 2.72
N ASP A 201 2.63 -12.21 3.04
CA ASP A 201 1.35 -12.11 3.72
C ASP A 201 1.52 -12.47 5.19
N PHE A 202 1.07 -11.57 6.06
CA PHE A 202 1.14 -11.71 7.51
C PHE A 202 0.00 -10.92 8.15
N THR A 203 -0.06 -10.86 9.49
CA THR A 203 -1.11 -10.13 10.20
C THR A 203 -0.51 -8.98 11.01
N ILE A 204 -1.09 -7.78 10.89
CA ILE A 204 -0.88 -6.68 11.83
C ILE A 204 -1.98 -6.72 12.90
N LEU A 205 -1.62 -6.48 14.15
CA LEU A 205 -2.53 -6.47 15.29
C LEU A 205 -2.78 -5.02 15.72
N ASN A 206 -4.05 -4.60 15.70
CA ASN A 206 -4.48 -3.30 16.20
C ASN A 206 -5.51 -3.50 17.31
N GLY A 207 -5.05 -3.48 18.56
CA GLY A 207 -5.88 -3.87 19.71
C GLY A 207 -6.35 -5.33 19.59
N PRO A 208 -7.67 -5.61 19.65
CA PRO A 208 -8.21 -6.96 19.44
C PRO A 208 -8.33 -7.33 17.94
N THR A 209 -8.14 -6.37 17.04
CA THR A 209 -8.38 -6.56 15.60
C THR A 209 -7.14 -7.16 14.94
N ARG A 210 -7.36 -8.23 14.16
CA ARG A 210 -6.35 -8.89 13.35
C ARG A 210 -6.55 -8.47 11.90
N ILE A 211 -5.57 -7.77 11.33
CA ILE A 211 -5.65 -7.20 9.99
C ILE A 211 -4.69 -7.98 9.10
N PRO A 212 -5.18 -8.85 8.20
CA PRO A 212 -4.33 -9.53 7.25
C PRO A 212 -3.81 -8.51 6.22
N VAL A 213 -2.51 -8.58 5.93
CA VAL A 213 -1.82 -7.62 5.07
C VAL A 213 -0.84 -8.30 4.14
N ARG A 214 -0.49 -7.64 3.04
CA ARG A 214 0.52 -8.07 2.06
C ARG A 214 1.55 -6.96 1.86
N ALA A 215 2.78 -7.20 2.25
CA ALA A 215 3.91 -6.37 1.84
C ALA A 215 4.47 -6.88 0.51
N LYS A 216 4.88 -5.96 -0.36
CA LYS A 216 5.45 -6.28 -1.67
C LYS A 216 6.81 -5.62 -1.86
N PHE A 217 7.66 -6.27 -2.65
CA PHE A 217 8.93 -5.74 -3.15
C PHE A 217 9.01 -6.03 -4.64
N THR A 218 8.93 -4.98 -5.45
CA THR A 218 8.77 -5.01 -6.91
C THR A 218 9.76 -4.03 -7.55
N PRO A 219 11.08 -4.30 -7.42
CA PRO A 219 12.09 -3.44 -8.03
C PRO A 219 11.92 -3.42 -9.56
N ASP A 220 12.27 -2.30 -10.19
CA ASP A 220 12.28 -2.21 -11.64
C ASP A 220 13.23 -3.25 -12.26
N ALA A 221 12.85 -3.78 -13.42
CA ALA A 221 13.75 -4.60 -14.21
C ALA A 221 14.97 -3.77 -14.65
N PRO A 222 16.19 -4.35 -14.69
CA PRO A 222 17.38 -3.61 -15.09
C PRO A 222 17.22 -3.21 -16.55
N SER A 223 17.35 -1.92 -16.84
CA SER A 223 17.33 -1.36 -18.19
C SER A 223 18.49 -1.83 -19.04
#